data_AF-A0A4R4BLT1-F1
#
_entry.id   AF-A0A4R4BLT1-F1
#
_cell.length_a   1.000
_cell.length_b   1.000
_cell.length_c   1.000
_cell.angle_alpha   90.00
_cell.angle_beta   90.00
_cell.angle_gamma   90.00
#
_symmetry.space_group_name_H-M   'P 1'
#
loop_
_entity.id
_entity.type
_entity.pdbx_description
1 polymer ?
#
loop_
_entity_poly.entity_id
_entity_poly.type
_entity_poly.pdbx_seq_one_letter_code
_entity_poly.pdbx_strand_id
1 'polypeptide(L)' 'MENNYLPVPTWEQYEIAKRNGISKCNVDQRIIRGWNILKAITRPVNESFAKKV' A
#
# COMPACT_ATOMS: atom_id res chain seq x y z
N MET A 1 14.32 4.18 23.13
CA MET A 1 14.73 4.53 21.75
C MET A 1 13.73 3.90 20.82
N GLU A 2 12.68 4.63 20.44
CA GLU A 2 11.72 4.12 19.48
C GLU A 2 12.43 4.05 18.13
N ASN A 3 12.61 2.84 17.61
CA ASN A 3 13.24 2.63 16.32
C ASN A 3 12.36 3.28 15.24
N ASN A 4 12.76 4.48 14.81
CA ASN A 4 12.04 5.32 13.85
C ASN A 4 12.20 4.81 12.40
N TYR A 5 12.11 3.49 12.22
CA TYR A 5 12.21 2.84 10.92
C TYR A 5 10.82 2.66 10.33
N LEU A 6 10.59 3.32 9.20
CA LEU A 6 9.43 3.02 8.37
C LEU A 6 9.54 1.57 7.87
N PRO A 7 8.46 0.78 7.98
CA PRO A 7 8.49 -0.61 7.55
C PRO A 7 8.67 -0.70 6.03
N VAL A 8 9.85 -1.13 5.58
CA VAL A 8 10.18 -1.27 4.16
C VAL A 8 9.53 -2.54 3.60
N PRO A 9 8.63 -2.44 2.60
CA PRO A 9 8.04 -3.62 1.96
C PRO A 9 9.09 -4.42 1.19
N THR A 10 9.00 -5.75 1.25
CA THR A 10 9.82 -6.64 0.42
C THR A 10 9.37 -6.60 -1.04
N TRP A 11 10.22 -7.09 -1.95
CA TRP A 11 9.92 -7.15 -3.39
C TRP A 11 8.64 -7.93 -3.68
N GLU A 12 8.40 -9.03 -2.98
CA GLU A 12 7.20 -9.85 -3.10
C GLU A 12 5.92 -9.08 -2.74
N GLN A 13 5.98 -8.22 -1.72
CA GLN A 13 4.86 -7.36 -1.32
C GLN A 13 4.53 -6.32 -2.42
N TYR A 14 5.56 -5.81 -3.12
CA TYR A 14 5.35 -4.94 -4.28
C TYR A 14 4.73 -5.68 -5.46
N GLU A 15 5.06 -6.95 -5.67
CA GLU A 15 4.41 -7.77 -6.71
C GLU A 15 2.94 -8.03 -6.40
N ILE A 16 2.61 -8.33 -5.14
CA ILE A 16 1.22 -8.47 -4.68
C ILE A 16 0.46 -7.15 -4.89
N ALA A 17 1.07 -6.02 -4.49
CA ALA A 17 0.48 -4.70 -4.73
C ALA A 17 0.22 -4.46 -6.22
N LYS A 18 1.20 -4.79 -7.08
CA LYS A 18 1.07 -4.66 -8.53
C LYS A 18 -0.05 -5.54 -9.10
N ARG A 19 -0.21 -6.78 -8.62
CA ARG A 19 -1.35 -7.65 -8.98
C ARG A 19 -2.69 -7.06 -8.55
N ASN A 20 -2.72 -6.35 -7.41
CA ASN A 20 -3.90 -5.63 -6.93
C ASN A 20 -4.10 -4.24 -7.58
N GLY A 21 -3.31 -3.90 -8.61
CA GLY A 21 -3.39 -2.59 -9.29
C GLY A 21 -2.83 -1.42 -8.47
N ILE A 22 -2.04 -1.69 -7.43
CA ILE A 22 -1.42 -0.70 -6.57
C ILE A 22 0.04 -0.53 -6.99
N SER A 23 0.42 0.67 -7.38
CA SER A 23 1.80 1.00 -7.74
C SER A 23 2.71 1.07 -6.52
N LYS A 24 4.01 0.80 -6.70
CA LYS A 24 5.04 0.93 -5.65
C LYS A 24 5.00 2.29 -4.95
N CYS A 25 4.82 3.38 -5.72
CA CYS A 25 4.69 4.73 -5.18
C CYS A 25 3.49 4.87 -4.22
N ASN A 26 2.35 4.25 -4.54
CA ASN A 26 1.19 4.23 -3.65
C ASN A 26 1.46 3.46 -2.36
N VAL A 27 2.16 2.32 -2.43
CA VAL A 27 2.55 1.56 -1.24
C VAL A 27 3.45 2.41 -0.35
N ASP A 28 4.48 3.03 -0.92
CA ASP A 28 5.44 3.87 -0.19
C ASP A 28 4.77 5.06 0.50
N GLN A 29 3.92 5.79 -0.22
CA GLN A 29 3.10 6.87 0.36
C GLN A 29 2.21 6.38 1.50
N ARG A 30 1.64 5.18 1.40
CA ARG A 30 0.82 4.59 2.47
C ARG A 30 1.68 4.27 3.70
N ILE A 31 2.89 3.72 3.53
CA ILE A 31 3.82 3.47 4.63
C ILE A 31 4.23 4.78 5.31
N ILE A 32 4.57 5.83 4.55
CA ILE A 32 4.89 7.16 5.10
C ILE A 32 3.72 7.72 5.92
N ARG A 33 2.49 7.44 5.51
CA ARG A 33 1.26 7.79 6.26
C ARG A 33 0.99 6.88 7.47
N GLY A 34 1.91 5.99 7.82
CA GLY A 34 1.80 5.08 8.96
C GLY A 34 0.91 3.86 8.69
N TRP A 35 0.66 3.49 7.43
CA TRP A 35 -0.10 2.27 7.14
C TRP A 35 0.77 1.05 7.33
N ASN A 36 0.14 -0.02 7.81
CA ASN A 36 0.76 -1.33 7.82
C ASN A 36 0.96 -1.83 6.38
N ILE A 37 2.03 -2.58 6.12
CA ILE A 37 2.36 -3.04 4.76
C ILE A 37 1.22 -3.86 4.15
N LEU A 38 0.61 -4.77 4.93
CA LEU A 38 -0.55 -5.55 4.50
C LEU A 38 -1.70 -4.66 4.02
N LYS A 39 -1.98 -3.59 4.78
CA LYS A 39 -3.01 -2.61 4.44
C LYS A 39 -2.61 -1.79 3.21
N ALA A 40 -1.32 -1.50 3.05
CA ALA A 40 -0.79 -0.73 1.93
C ALA A 40 -0.83 -1.49 0.59
N ILE A 41 -0.72 -2.81 0.61
CA ILE A 41 -0.73 -3.66 -0.59
C ILE A 41 -2.09 -4.27 -0.94
N THR A 42 -3.07 -4.22 -0.04
CA THR A 42 -4.42 -4.81 -0.27
C THR A 42 -5.51 -3.77 -0.53
N ARG A 43 -5.40 -2.56 0.03
CA ARG A 43 -6.45 -1.54 -0.14
C ARG A 43 -6.42 -0.97 -1.57
N PRO A 44 -7.53 -1.03 -2.35
CA PRO A 44 -7.58 -0.42 -3.67
C PRO A 44 -7.40 1.12 -3.59
N VAL A 45 -6.80 1.73 -4.62
CA VAL A 45 -6.58 3.19 -4.68
C VAL A 45 -7.87 3.94 -5.05
N ASN A 46 -8.73 3.31 -5.86
CA ASN A 46 -9.94 3.90 -6.42
C ASN A 46 -11.21 3.38 -5.73
N GLU A 47 -11.33 3.51 -4.41
CA GLU A 47 -12.62 3.27 -3.72
C GLU A 47 -13.66 4.37 -4.03
N SER A 48 -13.29 5.40 -4.79
CA SER A 48 -14.17 6.47 -5.25
C SER A 48 -15.06 6.00 -6.41
N PHE A 49 -16.28 5.60 -6.05
CA PHE A 49 -17.46 5.55 -6.92
C PHE A 49 -17.45 4.55 -8.07
N ALA A 50 -17.43 3.25 -7.76
CA ALA A 50 -18.22 2.34 -8.59
C ALA A 50 -19.67 2.85 -8.54
N LYS A 51 -20.08 3.67 -9.53
CA LYS A 51 -21.49 4.00 -9.76
C LYS A 51 -22.22 2.66 -9.76
N LYS A 52 -23.06 2.48 -8.74
CA LYS A 52 -24.09 1.44 -8.76
C LYS A 52 -24.99 1.80 -9.93
N VAL A 53 -24.80 1.11 -11.05
CA VAL A 53 -25.70 1.13 -12.21
C VAL A 53 -27.07 0.65 -11.80
#